data_AF-A0A6V8CFC7-F1
#
_entry.id   AF-A0A6V8CFC7-F1
#
_cell.length_a   1.000
_cell.length_b   1.000
_cell.length_c   1.000
_cell.angle_alpha   90.00
_cell.angle_beta   90.00
_cell.angle_gamma   90.00
#
_symmetry.space_group_name_H-M   'P 1'
#
loop_
_entity.id
_entity.type
_entity.pdbx_description
1 polymer ?
#
loop_
_entity_poly.entity_id
_entity_poly.type
_entity_poly.pdbx_seq_one_letter_code
_entity_poly.pdbx_strand_id
1 'polypeptide(L)'
;MGLELVLLLVDRPQLADLLERTWEDVDAAMDAGSLRATRPMQDARLVRPFDIDAEAEWLDWSEGRSDAARHLPIREALATCEDGEEGLLHLMRWASPGAWEVWEGRAFLYFDVLLGREVAHVDDLYAESTWTEILAETGKHTETELVEAVVLDWMGRREALGETLDEHRDPRILPTHEAHVRATGSLSHAIGRLQNEAELVGIVGREHLTATAWGHGAWNLTEVLQHGLPAPE
;
A
#
# COMPACT_ATOMS: atom_id res chain seq x y z
N MET A 1 -7.51 9.35 -15.87
CA MET A 1 -7.19 8.98 -14.49
C MET A 1 -6.50 7.63 -14.61
N GLY A 2 -5.23 7.52 -14.22
CA GLY A 2 -4.49 6.26 -14.30
C GLY A 2 -4.74 5.44 -13.04
N LEU A 3 -4.62 4.11 -13.13
CA LEU A 3 -4.69 3.24 -11.96
C LEU A 3 -3.40 3.36 -11.14
N GLU A 4 -3.54 3.41 -9.82
CA GLU A 4 -2.41 3.43 -8.90
C GLU A 4 -2.19 2.06 -8.26
N LEU A 5 -0.95 1.58 -8.34
CA LEU A 5 -0.44 0.45 -7.57
C LEU A 5 -0.09 0.97 -6.17
N VAL A 6 -0.55 0.24 -5.15
CA VAL A 6 -0.39 0.61 -3.74
C VAL A 6 0.33 -0.50 -3.00
N LEU A 7 1.40 -0.15 -2.29
CA LEU A 7 1.98 -0.95 -1.21
C LEU A 7 1.67 -0.25 0.11
N LEU A 8 0.65 -0.73 0.81
CA LEU A 8 0.22 -0.24 2.11
C LEU A 8 1.07 -0.88 3.21
N LEU A 9 1.76 -0.09 4.02
CA LEU A 9 2.45 -0.60 5.21
C LEU A 9 1.44 -0.62 6.35
N VAL A 10 1.18 -1.77 6.96
CA VAL A 10 0.22 -1.91 8.04
C VAL A 10 0.96 -2.23 9.33
N ASP A 11 0.70 -1.43 10.38
CA ASP A 11 1.18 -1.68 11.73
C ASP A 11 0.33 -2.79 12.37
N ARG A 12 0.94 -3.96 12.54
CA ARG A 12 0.25 -5.16 13.02
C ARG A 12 -0.28 -4.99 14.44
N PRO A 13 0.47 -4.46 15.43
CA PRO A 13 -0.06 -4.22 16.77
C PRO A 13 -1.28 -3.30 16.78
N GLN A 14 -1.27 -2.20 16.01
CA GLN A 14 -2.40 -1.27 15.98
C GLN A 14 -3.61 -1.87 15.26
N LEU A 15 -3.39 -2.61 14.18
CA LEU A 15 -4.49 -3.35 13.54
C LEU A 15 -5.09 -4.37 14.52
N ALA A 16 -4.26 -5.12 15.23
CA ALA A 16 -4.72 -6.09 16.22
C ALA A 16 -5.57 -5.43 17.32
N ASP A 17 -5.13 -4.30 17.89
CA ASP A 17 -5.90 -3.56 18.89
C ASP A 17 -7.30 -3.14 18.38
N LEU A 18 -7.39 -2.67 17.13
CA LEU A 18 -8.66 -2.30 16.52
C LEU A 18 -9.59 -3.51 16.32
N LEU A 19 -9.04 -4.62 15.87
CA LEU A 19 -9.81 -5.83 15.58
C LEU A 19 -10.37 -6.51 16.85
N GLU A 20 -9.75 -6.27 18.00
CA GLU A 20 -10.21 -6.75 19.32
C GLU A 20 -11.31 -5.87 19.95
N ARG A 21 -11.43 -4.61 19.53
CA ARG A 21 -12.49 -3.71 20.01
C ARG A 21 -13.84 -4.09 19.41
N THR A 22 -14.93 -3.73 20.09
CA THR A 22 -16.26 -3.88 19.50
C THR A 22 -16.45 -2.86 18.38
N TRP A 23 -17.32 -3.16 17.43
CA TRP A 23 -17.62 -2.25 16.34
C TRP A 23 -18.16 -0.91 16.84
N GLU A 24 -19.09 -0.94 17.81
CA GLU A 24 -19.66 0.28 18.41
C GLU A 24 -18.59 1.15 19.08
N ASP A 25 -17.62 0.53 19.75
CA ASP A 25 -16.52 1.26 20.38
C ASP A 25 -15.65 1.96 19.32
N VAL A 26 -15.40 1.32 18.18
CA VAL A 26 -14.58 1.89 17.10
C VAL A 26 -15.32 3.02 16.40
N ASP A 27 -16.60 2.84 16.05
CA ASP A 27 -17.44 3.90 15.48
C ASP A 27 -17.48 5.13 16.41
N ALA A 28 -17.79 4.92 17.69
CA ALA A 28 -17.84 6.01 18.66
C ALA A 28 -16.48 6.69 18.86
N ALA A 29 -15.39 5.90 18.86
CA ALA A 29 -14.06 6.43 19.05
C ALA A 29 -13.54 7.21 17.82
N MET A 30 -13.90 6.82 16.60
CA MET A 30 -13.62 7.55 15.36
C MET A 30 -14.45 8.84 15.27
N ASP A 31 -15.75 8.79 15.56
CA ASP A 31 -16.62 9.98 15.56
C ASP A 31 -16.13 11.03 16.58
N ALA A 32 -15.67 10.58 17.76
CA ALA A 32 -15.07 11.46 18.77
C ALA A 32 -13.62 11.90 18.46
N GLY A 33 -12.98 11.37 17.39
CA GLY A 33 -11.58 11.62 17.05
C GLY A 33 -10.57 11.09 18.08
N SER A 34 -10.99 10.17 18.95
CA SER A 34 -10.19 9.69 20.08
C SER A 34 -9.14 8.63 19.69
N LEU A 35 -9.32 7.96 18.55
CA LEU A 35 -8.34 7.00 18.00
C LEU A 35 -7.13 7.69 17.36
N ARG A 36 -7.16 9.00 17.10
CA ARG A 36 -6.05 9.71 16.44
C ARG A 36 -4.74 9.59 17.23
N ALA A 37 -4.83 9.52 18.56
CA ALA A 37 -3.66 9.37 19.43
C ALA A 37 -3.01 7.97 19.35
N THR A 38 -3.74 6.95 18.89
CA THR A 38 -3.25 5.59 18.70
C THR A 38 -2.92 5.28 17.25
N ARG A 39 -3.15 6.21 16.32
CA ARG A 39 -2.76 6.00 14.92
C ARG A 39 -1.23 5.98 14.80
N PRO A 40 -0.64 5.07 14.00
CA PRO A 40 0.80 5.10 13.74
C PRO A 40 1.26 6.48 13.26
N MET A 41 2.46 6.88 13.66
CA MET A 41 3.04 8.15 13.24
C MET A 41 3.20 8.17 11.72
N GLN A 42 2.75 9.25 11.09
CA GLN A 42 2.84 9.40 9.64
C GLN A 42 4.30 9.38 9.21
N ASP A 43 4.62 8.56 8.21
CA ASP A 43 5.92 8.58 7.56
C ASP A 43 6.07 9.85 6.70
N ALA A 44 7.22 10.50 6.77
CA ALA A 44 7.47 11.73 6.03
C ALA A 44 7.62 11.55 4.51
N ARG A 45 7.80 10.31 4.04
CA ARG A 45 8.08 9.96 2.63
C ARG A 45 6.98 9.14 1.97
N LEU A 46 6.00 8.66 2.75
CA LEU A 46 4.89 7.85 2.27
C LEU A 46 3.59 8.63 2.30
N VAL A 47 2.66 8.26 1.44
CA VAL A 47 1.34 8.89 1.36
C VAL A 47 0.46 8.30 2.46
N ARG A 48 -0.31 9.14 3.14
CA ARG A 48 -1.33 8.68 4.09
C ARG A 48 -2.51 9.65 4.04
N PRO A 49 -3.76 9.15 3.98
CA PRO A 49 -4.93 10.00 4.15
C PRO A 49 -4.89 10.75 5.48
N PHE A 50 -5.45 11.96 5.49
CA PHE A 50 -5.65 12.70 6.75
C PHE A 50 -6.52 11.88 7.69
N ASP A 51 -6.36 12.12 9.00
CA ASP A 51 -7.11 11.38 10.02
C ASP A 51 -8.62 11.51 9.82
N ILE A 52 -9.08 12.73 9.51
CA ILE A 52 -10.50 13.01 9.29
C ILE A 52 -11.04 12.25 8.07
N ASP A 53 -10.27 12.15 6.99
CA ASP A 53 -10.71 11.44 5.79
C ASP A 53 -10.78 9.93 6.06
N ALA A 54 -9.80 9.37 6.75
CA ALA A 54 -9.81 7.95 7.10
C ALA A 54 -10.92 7.57 8.10
N GLU A 55 -11.23 8.47 9.06
CA GLU A 55 -12.41 8.35 9.94
C GLU A 55 -13.71 8.37 9.14
N ALA A 56 -13.87 9.36 8.25
CA ALA A 56 -15.08 9.51 7.44
C ALA A 56 -15.30 8.29 6.53
N GLU A 57 -14.27 7.80 5.85
CA GLU A 57 -14.36 6.62 5.00
C GLU A 57 -14.82 5.37 5.77
N TRP A 58 -14.30 5.15 6.99
CA TRP A 58 -14.78 4.05 7.83
C TRP A 58 -16.24 4.26 8.27
N LEU A 59 -16.58 5.44 8.79
CA LEU A 59 -17.91 5.74 9.32
C LEU A 59 -18.99 5.67 8.23
N ASP A 60 -18.71 6.21 7.05
CA ASP A 60 -19.60 6.16 5.89
C ASP A 60 -19.82 4.71 5.43
N TRP A 61 -18.75 3.92 5.35
CA TRP A 61 -18.87 2.49 5.03
C TRP A 61 -19.65 1.72 6.11
N SER A 62 -19.34 1.98 7.38
CA SER A 62 -19.94 1.37 8.57
C SER A 62 -21.44 1.63 8.67
N GLU A 63 -21.91 2.87 8.38
CA GLU A 63 -23.33 3.22 8.40
C GLU A 63 -24.15 2.37 7.42
N GLY A 64 -23.55 1.98 6.29
CA GLY A 64 -24.17 1.11 5.30
C GLY A 64 -24.39 -0.34 5.75
N ARG A 65 -23.76 -0.79 6.84
CA ARG A 65 -23.77 -2.19 7.30
C ARG A 65 -24.81 -2.44 8.41
N SER A 66 -26.09 -2.31 8.06
CA SER A 66 -27.21 -2.43 9.03
C SER A 66 -27.41 -3.82 9.64
N ASP A 67 -26.84 -4.85 9.02
CA ASP A 67 -26.89 -6.27 9.39
C ASP A 67 -25.68 -6.71 10.25
N ALA A 68 -24.68 -5.84 10.43
CA ALA A 68 -23.48 -6.17 11.18
C ALA A 68 -23.77 -6.41 12.67
N ALA A 69 -23.13 -7.43 13.24
CA ALA A 69 -23.19 -7.75 14.65
C ALA A 69 -22.32 -6.78 15.48
N ARG A 70 -22.75 -5.51 15.60
CA ARG A 70 -21.93 -4.41 16.12
C ARG A 70 -21.44 -4.54 17.57
N HIS A 71 -22.08 -5.39 18.37
CA HIS A 71 -21.68 -5.68 19.74
C HIS A 71 -20.51 -6.68 19.85
N LEU A 72 -20.17 -7.37 18.74
CA LEU A 72 -19.04 -8.30 18.69
C LEU A 72 -17.74 -7.54 18.42
N PRO A 73 -16.58 -8.15 18.75
CA PRO A 73 -15.29 -7.68 18.27
C PRO A 73 -15.31 -7.50 16.74
N ILE A 74 -14.65 -6.46 16.24
CA ILE A 74 -14.62 -6.14 14.81
C ILE A 74 -14.21 -7.36 13.98
N ARG A 75 -13.21 -8.14 14.41
CA ARG A 75 -12.78 -9.35 13.68
C ARG A 75 -13.94 -10.32 13.41
N GLU A 76 -14.83 -10.50 14.38
CA GLU A 76 -15.95 -11.46 14.31
C GLU A 76 -17.11 -10.86 13.52
N ALA A 77 -17.36 -9.57 13.71
CA ALA A 77 -18.39 -8.85 12.97
C ALA A 77 -18.07 -8.77 11.48
N LEU A 78 -16.85 -8.39 11.10
CA LEU A 78 -16.42 -8.31 9.70
C LEU A 78 -16.44 -9.67 9.00
N ALA A 79 -16.05 -10.75 9.67
CA ALA A 79 -16.05 -12.10 9.10
C ALA A 79 -17.46 -12.62 8.71
N THR A 80 -18.52 -12.00 9.24
CA THR A 80 -19.91 -12.36 8.93
C THR A 80 -20.67 -11.27 8.18
N CYS A 81 -20.03 -10.13 7.91
CA CYS A 81 -20.61 -8.97 7.25
C CYS A 81 -20.42 -9.06 5.73
N GLU A 82 -21.43 -8.62 4.97
CA GLU A 82 -21.28 -8.42 3.52
C GLU A 82 -20.23 -7.33 3.25
N ASP A 83 -19.28 -7.61 2.34
CA ASP A 83 -18.12 -6.77 2.04
C ASP A 83 -17.21 -6.50 3.25
N GLY A 84 -17.10 -7.44 4.20
CA GLY A 84 -16.24 -7.30 5.37
C GLY A 84 -14.78 -6.98 5.03
N GLU A 85 -14.29 -7.42 3.86
CA GLU A 85 -12.94 -7.10 3.39
C GLU A 85 -12.75 -5.59 3.17
N GLU A 86 -13.77 -4.86 2.70
CA GLU A 86 -13.68 -3.40 2.55
C GLU A 86 -13.52 -2.72 3.91
N GLY A 87 -14.28 -3.15 4.91
CA GLY A 87 -14.12 -2.71 6.30
C GLY A 87 -12.72 -2.99 6.83
N LEU A 88 -12.20 -4.18 6.60
CA LEU A 88 -10.84 -4.54 6.99
C LEU A 88 -9.80 -3.63 6.30
N LEU A 89 -10.00 -3.31 5.01
CA LEU A 89 -9.11 -2.41 4.27
C LEU A 89 -9.12 -0.99 4.85
N HIS A 90 -10.28 -0.46 5.23
CA HIS A 90 -10.37 0.84 5.92
C HIS A 90 -9.58 0.83 7.24
N LEU A 91 -9.69 -0.24 8.03
CA LEU A 91 -8.94 -0.39 9.29
C LEU A 91 -7.44 -0.59 9.06
N MET A 92 -7.03 -1.29 8.00
CA MET A 92 -5.63 -1.40 7.61
C MET A 92 -5.05 -0.04 7.21
N ARG A 93 -5.80 0.79 6.47
CA ARG A 93 -5.43 2.18 6.13
C ARG A 93 -5.37 3.08 7.37
N TRP A 94 -6.25 2.85 8.35
CA TRP A 94 -6.19 3.52 9.64
C TRP A 94 -4.89 3.16 10.38
N ALA A 95 -4.61 1.87 10.53
CA ALA A 95 -3.43 1.30 11.17
C ALA A 95 -2.15 1.40 10.32
N SER A 96 -2.09 2.30 9.33
CA SER A 96 -0.94 2.47 8.45
C SER A 96 -0.14 3.73 8.81
N PRO A 97 1.21 3.66 8.92
CA PRO A 97 2.04 4.87 8.91
C PRO A 97 2.10 5.54 7.52
N GLY A 98 1.76 4.82 6.45
CA GLY A 98 1.68 5.32 5.09
C GLY A 98 1.79 4.22 4.03
N ALA A 99 1.56 4.59 2.77
CA ALA A 99 1.63 3.74 1.60
C ALA A 99 2.61 4.30 0.56
N TRP A 100 3.24 3.39 -0.18
CA TRP A 100 3.86 3.73 -1.44
C TRP A 100 2.83 3.62 -2.56
N GLU A 101 2.65 4.71 -3.31
CA GLU A 101 1.68 4.80 -4.39
C GLU A 101 2.39 5.23 -5.68
N VAL A 102 2.10 4.53 -6.76
CA VAL A 102 2.62 4.89 -8.08
C VAL A 102 1.58 4.59 -9.16
N TRP A 103 1.56 5.41 -10.21
CA TRP A 103 0.89 5.05 -11.44
C TRP A 103 1.40 3.68 -11.97
N GLU A 104 0.47 2.76 -12.18
CA GLU A 104 0.74 1.35 -12.57
C GLU A 104 1.68 1.24 -13.78
N GLY A 105 1.51 2.12 -14.78
CA GLY A 105 2.36 2.15 -15.97
C GLY A 105 3.85 2.45 -15.68
N ARG A 106 4.15 3.15 -14.58
CA ARG A 106 5.54 3.38 -14.12
C ARG A 106 6.07 2.23 -13.28
N ALA A 107 5.20 1.47 -12.62
CA ALA A 107 5.64 0.33 -11.81
C ALA A 107 6.39 -0.71 -12.66
N PHE A 108 5.94 -0.96 -13.90
CA PHE A 108 6.64 -1.82 -14.85
C PHE A 108 8.11 -1.44 -15.02
N LEU A 109 8.40 -0.16 -15.28
CA LEU A 109 9.77 0.34 -15.41
C LEU A 109 10.61 0.03 -14.16
N TYR A 110 10.04 0.22 -12.97
CA TYR A 110 10.77 0.05 -11.72
C TYR A 110 11.04 -1.41 -11.44
N PHE A 111 10.05 -2.26 -11.68
CA PHE A 111 10.14 -3.69 -11.43
C PHE A 111 11.05 -4.34 -12.46
N ASP A 112 11.03 -3.89 -13.72
CA ASP A 112 11.96 -4.36 -14.76
C ASP A 112 13.42 -4.18 -14.32
N VAL A 113 13.73 -2.99 -13.79
CA VAL A 113 15.07 -2.64 -13.31
C VAL A 113 15.43 -3.41 -12.05
N LEU A 114 14.53 -3.49 -11.07
CA LEU A 114 14.75 -4.21 -9.81
C LEU A 114 14.97 -5.71 -10.02
N LEU A 115 14.17 -6.31 -10.89
CA LEU A 115 14.18 -7.76 -11.12
C LEU A 115 15.17 -8.18 -12.20
N GLY A 116 15.70 -7.23 -12.98
CA GLY A 116 16.57 -7.51 -14.12
C GLY A 116 15.88 -8.31 -15.24
N ARG A 117 14.56 -8.28 -15.30
CA ARG A 117 13.72 -8.98 -16.29
C ARG A 117 12.47 -8.16 -16.59
N GLU A 118 11.90 -8.32 -17.79
CA GLU A 118 10.63 -7.69 -18.14
C GLU A 118 9.46 -8.27 -17.31
N VAL A 119 8.63 -7.40 -16.75
CA VAL A 119 7.33 -7.72 -16.17
C VAL A 119 6.28 -7.55 -17.27
N ALA A 120 5.74 -8.66 -17.76
CA ALA A 120 5.00 -8.68 -19.03
C ALA A 120 3.50 -8.37 -18.88
N HIS A 121 2.89 -8.73 -17.75
CA HIS A 121 1.45 -8.56 -17.54
C HIS A 121 1.13 -7.75 -16.29
N VAL A 122 -0.03 -7.08 -16.31
CA VAL A 122 -0.51 -6.29 -15.16
C VAL A 122 -0.68 -7.14 -13.91
N ASP A 123 -1.13 -8.38 -14.06
CA ASP A 123 -1.31 -9.31 -12.92
C ASP A 123 0.04 -9.62 -12.24
N ASP A 124 1.15 -9.59 -12.97
CA ASP A 124 2.48 -9.83 -12.42
C ASP A 124 2.90 -8.71 -11.46
N LEU A 125 2.40 -7.48 -11.63
CA LEU A 125 2.64 -6.38 -10.67
C LEU A 125 2.01 -6.64 -9.30
N TYR A 126 0.99 -7.49 -9.24
CA TYR A 126 0.26 -7.83 -8.03
C TYR A 126 0.56 -9.25 -7.56
N ALA A 127 1.41 -10.00 -8.24
CA ALA A 127 1.73 -11.37 -7.87
C ALA A 127 2.64 -11.43 -6.64
N GLU A 128 2.33 -12.33 -5.71
CA GLU A 128 3.13 -12.59 -4.50
C GLU A 128 4.59 -12.93 -4.83
N SER A 129 4.82 -13.73 -5.88
CA SER A 129 6.17 -14.09 -6.33
C SER A 129 6.99 -12.88 -6.75
N THR A 130 6.36 -11.92 -7.46
CA THR A 130 7.02 -10.68 -7.88
C THR A 130 7.44 -9.85 -6.67
N TRP A 131 6.56 -9.68 -5.69
CA TRP A 131 6.89 -8.92 -4.49
C TRP A 131 7.91 -9.61 -3.60
N THR A 132 7.89 -10.94 -3.52
CA THR A 132 8.92 -11.73 -2.84
C THR A 132 10.30 -11.49 -3.47
N GLU A 133 10.38 -11.51 -4.80
CA GLU A 133 11.62 -11.19 -5.53
C GLU A 133 12.05 -9.73 -5.30
N ILE A 134 11.12 -8.77 -5.38
CA ILE A 134 11.41 -7.34 -5.14
C ILE A 134 11.98 -7.10 -3.74
N LEU A 135 11.37 -7.70 -2.72
CA LEU A 135 11.85 -7.60 -1.34
C LEU A 135 13.26 -8.20 -1.20
N ALA A 136 13.55 -9.30 -1.90
CA ALA A 136 14.88 -9.91 -1.87
C ALA A 136 15.94 -9.10 -2.65
N GLU A 137 15.60 -8.51 -3.78
CA GLU A 137 16.53 -7.75 -4.63
C GLU A 137 16.79 -6.34 -4.08
N THR A 138 15.76 -5.64 -3.58
CA THR A 138 15.92 -4.26 -3.09
C THR A 138 16.89 -4.17 -1.91
N GLY A 139 16.97 -5.20 -1.07
CA GLY A 139 17.93 -5.27 0.03
C GLY A 139 19.41 -5.34 -0.40
N LYS A 140 19.69 -5.54 -1.69
CA LYS A 140 21.05 -5.63 -2.25
C LYS A 140 21.57 -4.31 -2.81
N HIS A 141 20.71 -3.30 -2.93
CA HIS A 141 21.03 -2.00 -3.52
C HIS A 141 20.78 -0.89 -2.52
N THR A 142 21.63 0.14 -2.55
CA THR A 142 21.30 1.40 -1.86
C THR A 142 20.18 2.13 -2.60
N GLU A 143 19.46 3.00 -1.89
CA GLU A 143 18.42 3.84 -2.49
C GLU A 143 18.96 4.64 -3.70
N THR A 144 20.17 5.20 -3.58
CA THR A 144 20.82 5.97 -4.65
C THR A 144 21.08 5.11 -5.88
N GLU A 145 21.66 3.92 -5.71
CA GLU A 145 21.93 3.00 -6.83
C GLU A 145 20.64 2.61 -7.55
N LEU A 146 19.56 2.34 -6.80
CA LEU A 146 18.28 1.96 -7.37
C LEU A 146 17.64 3.11 -8.16
N VAL A 147 17.63 4.32 -7.58
CA VAL A 147 17.09 5.52 -8.25
C VAL A 147 17.86 5.83 -9.53
N GLU A 148 19.19 5.77 -9.49
CA GLU A 148 20.04 6.02 -10.65
C GLU A 148 19.79 4.97 -11.75
N ALA A 149 19.68 3.69 -11.39
CA ALA A 149 19.40 2.63 -12.35
C ALA A 149 18.06 2.83 -13.08
N VAL A 150 16.99 3.19 -12.34
CA VAL A 150 15.67 3.46 -12.93
C VAL A 150 15.70 4.69 -13.84
N VAL A 151 16.36 5.76 -13.43
CA VAL A 151 16.47 6.99 -14.24
C VAL A 151 17.23 6.72 -15.54
N LEU A 152 18.34 5.98 -15.46
CA LEU A 152 19.14 5.62 -16.64
C LEU A 152 18.35 4.73 -17.61
N ASP A 153 17.60 3.73 -17.10
CA ASP A 153 16.77 2.88 -17.94
C ASP A 153 15.65 3.68 -18.63
N TRP A 154 14.97 4.57 -17.89
CA TRP A 154 13.95 5.46 -18.45
C TRP A 154 14.50 6.34 -19.57
N MET A 155 15.66 6.97 -19.35
CA MET A 155 16.32 7.80 -20.37
C MET A 155 16.67 6.96 -21.60
N GLY A 156 17.23 5.77 -21.41
CA GLY A 156 17.55 4.83 -22.49
C GLY A 156 16.33 4.41 -23.30
N ARG A 157 15.20 4.10 -22.64
CA ARG A 157 13.93 3.79 -23.33
C ARG A 157 13.42 4.98 -24.14
N ARG A 158 13.54 6.22 -23.65
CA ARG A 158 13.17 7.42 -24.42
C ARG A 158 14.04 7.58 -25.66
N GLU A 159 15.36 7.47 -25.52
CA GLU A 159 16.28 7.56 -26.66
C GLU A 159 16.02 6.48 -27.71
N ALA A 160 15.72 5.24 -27.28
CA ALA A 160 15.38 4.14 -28.17
C ALA A 160 14.09 4.39 -28.98
N LEU A 161 13.16 5.18 -28.45
CA LEU A 161 11.96 5.65 -29.15
C LEU A 161 12.22 6.86 -30.07
N GLY A 162 13.45 7.36 -30.12
CA GLY A 162 13.82 8.56 -30.88
C GLY A 162 13.36 9.87 -30.23
N GLU A 163 12.97 9.83 -28.95
CA GLU A 163 12.54 11.01 -28.19
C GLU A 163 13.74 11.84 -27.75
N THR A 164 13.50 13.14 -27.55
CA THR A 164 14.55 14.04 -27.06
C THR A 164 14.76 13.91 -25.55
N LEU A 165 16.02 14.08 -25.12
CA LEU A 165 16.42 14.28 -23.73
C LEU A 165 16.70 15.75 -23.39
N ASP A 166 16.56 16.66 -24.36
CA ASP A 166 16.78 18.08 -24.16
C ASP A 166 15.55 18.71 -23.48
N GLU A 167 15.68 19.10 -22.21
CA GLU A 167 14.62 19.72 -21.41
C GLU A 167 14.09 21.02 -22.02
N HIS A 168 14.89 21.72 -22.85
CA HIS A 168 14.43 22.90 -23.56
C HIS A 168 13.50 22.55 -24.73
N ARG A 169 13.56 21.31 -25.23
CA ARG A 169 12.74 20.81 -26.33
C ARG A 169 11.51 20.05 -25.85
N ASP A 170 11.58 19.41 -24.68
CA ASP A 170 10.43 18.82 -23.99
C ASP A 170 10.41 19.22 -22.50
N PRO A 171 9.54 20.17 -22.11
CA PRO A 171 9.46 20.65 -20.72
C PRO A 171 8.91 19.58 -19.75
N ARG A 172 8.45 18.43 -20.23
CA ARG A 172 7.96 17.33 -19.38
C ARG A 172 9.08 16.45 -18.86
N ILE A 173 10.29 16.54 -19.42
CA ILE A 173 11.44 15.70 -19.02
C ILE A 173 11.75 15.88 -17.54
N LEU A 174 11.97 17.11 -17.09
CA LEU A 174 12.36 17.37 -15.70
C LEU A 174 11.27 16.94 -14.69
N PRO A 175 9.98 17.29 -14.85
CA PRO A 175 8.93 16.78 -13.98
C PRO A 175 8.80 15.25 -13.98
N THR A 176 9.05 14.58 -15.12
CA THR A 176 8.98 13.12 -15.23
C THR A 176 10.16 12.46 -14.54
N HIS A 177 11.37 12.98 -14.75
CA HIS A 177 12.59 12.59 -14.05
C HIS A 177 12.39 12.67 -12.53
N GLU A 178 11.95 13.84 -12.02
CA GLU A 178 11.71 14.01 -10.59
C GLU A 178 10.64 13.06 -10.05
N ALA A 179 9.63 12.72 -10.85
CA ALA A 179 8.62 11.76 -10.43
C ALA A 179 9.18 10.32 -10.35
N HIS A 180 10.09 9.93 -11.23
CA HIS A 180 10.81 8.66 -11.13
C HIS A 180 11.73 8.62 -9.91
N VAL A 181 12.47 9.70 -9.66
CA VAL A 181 13.33 9.84 -8.47
C VAL A 181 12.50 9.71 -7.20
N ARG A 182 11.41 10.47 -7.08
CA ARG A 182 10.55 10.42 -5.89
C ARG A 182 9.93 9.05 -5.68
N ALA A 183 9.32 8.46 -6.72
CA ALA A 183 8.61 7.19 -6.59
C ALA A 183 9.56 6.02 -6.32
N THR A 184 10.73 5.99 -6.96
CA THR A 184 11.72 4.93 -6.73
C THR A 184 12.37 5.06 -5.35
N GLY A 185 12.68 6.29 -4.93
CA GLY A 185 13.20 6.55 -3.59
C GLY A 185 12.20 6.16 -2.50
N SER A 186 10.92 6.50 -2.65
CA SER A 186 9.90 6.09 -1.69
C SER A 186 9.60 4.58 -1.72
N LEU A 187 9.75 3.90 -2.86
CA LEU A 187 9.69 2.43 -2.95
C LEU A 187 10.81 1.79 -2.13
N SER A 188 12.06 2.23 -2.36
CA SER A 188 13.22 1.76 -1.61
C SER A 188 13.05 1.97 -0.11
N HIS A 189 12.52 3.12 0.28
CA HIS A 189 12.21 3.46 1.68
C HIS A 189 11.14 2.54 2.27
N ALA A 190 10.01 2.35 1.58
CA ALA A 190 8.92 1.49 2.02
C ALA A 190 9.40 0.05 2.25
N ILE A 191 10.16 -0.50 1.30
CA ILE A 191 10.75 -1.83 1.43
C ILE A 191 11.76 -1.90 2.57
N GLY A 192 12.61 -0.87 2.70
CA GLY A 192 13.55 -0.76 3.82
C GLY A 192 12.84 -0.78 5.18
N ARG A 193 11.68 -0.12 5.31
CA ARG A 193 10.86 -0.19 6.53
C ARG A 193 10.34 -1.60 6.78
N LEU A 194 9.75 -2.24 5.76
CA LEU A 194 9.26 -3.63 5.88
C LEU A 194 10.36 -4.62 6.30
N GLN A 195 11.59 -4.43 5.84
CA GLN A 195 12.71 -5.31 6.19
C GLN A 195 13.26 -5.06 7.60
N ASN A 196 13.15 -3.83 8.12
CA ASN A 196 13.78 -3.42 9.38
C ASN A 196 12.80 -3.32 10.56
N GLU A 197 11.50 -3.26 10.31
CA GLU A 197 10.44 -3.12 11.31
C GLU A 197 9.51 -4.35 11.26
N ALA A 198 9.78 -5.34 12.12
CA ALA A 198 9.04 -6.61 12.13
C ALA A 198 7.53 -6.49 12.43
N GLU A 199 7.12 -5.36 13.01
CA GLU A 199 5.72 -5.04 13.29
C GLU A 199 4.96 -4.56 12.05
N LEU A 200 5.65 -4.23 10.96
CA LEU A 200 5.04 -3.81 9.71
C LEU A 200 4.84 -4.99 8.76
N VAL A 201 3.71 -4.98 8.06
CA VAL A 201 3.46 -5.87 6.92
C VAL A 201 3.07 -5.07 5.69
N GLY A 202 3.50 -5.53 4.52
CA GLY A 202 3.14 -4.92 3.23
C GLY A 202 1.87 -5.57 2.68
N ILE A 203 0.85 -4.77 2.42
CA ILE A 203 -0.38 -5.18 1.75
C ILE A 203 -0.42 -4.52 0.38
N VAL A 204 -0.34 -5.33 -0.67
CA VAL A 204 -0.34 -4.85 -2.05
C VAL A 204 -1.76 -4.82 -2.58
N GLY A 205 -2.11 -3.78 -3.32
CA GLY A 205 -3.37 -3.68 -4.04
C GLY A 205 -3.38 -2.53 -5.03
N ARG A 206 -4.57 -2.19 -5.54
CA ARG A 206 -4.78 -1.03 -6.42
C ARG A 206 -6.07 -0.32 -6.05
N GLU A 207 -6.12 0.99 -6.26
CA GLU A 207 -7.20 1.88 -5.80
C GLU A 207 -8.62 1.42 -6.18
N HIS A 208 -8.79 0.73 -7.32
CA HIS A 208 -10.10 0.26 -7.81
C HIS A 208 -10.24 -1.27 -7.82
N LEU A 209 -9.40 -2.02 -7.09
CA LEU A 209 -9.68 -3.43 -6.80
C LEU A 209 -10.66 -3.53 -5.63
N THR A 210 -11.52 -4.55 -5.71
CA THR A 210 -12.24 -5.03 -4.53
C THR A 210 -11.23 -5.43 -3.46
N ALA A 211 -11.53 -5.17 -2.20
CA ALA A 211 -10.66 -5.48 -1.07
C ALA A 211 -10.26 -6.96 -0.99
N THR A 212 -11.06 -7.87 -1.55
CA THR A 212 -10.75 -9.30 -1.71
C THR A 212 -9.46 -9.57 -2.50
N ALA A 213 -9.05 -8.65 -3.37
CA ALA A 213 -7.84 -8.77 -4.18
C ALA A 213 -6.61 -8.06 -3.56
N TRP A 214 -6.73 -7.55 -2.34
CA TRP A 214 -5.61 -6.95 -1.61
C TRP A 214 -4.86 -8.01 -0.78
N GLY A 215 -3.54 -7.84 -0.69
CA GLY A 215 -2.66 -8.71 0.07
C GLY A 215 -2.41 -10.08 -0.56
N HIS A 216 -1.49 -10.83 0.03
CA HIS A 216 -1.02 -12.13 -0.44
C HIS A 216 -1.02 -13.16 0.69
N GLY A 217 -1.09 -14.45 0.33
CA GLY A 217 -1.04 -15.55 1.29
C GLY A 217 -1.95 -15.33 2.50
N ALA A 218 -1.41 -15.53 3.70
CA ALA A 218 -2.15 -15.35 4.96
C ALA A 218 -2.53 -13.89 5.27
N TRP A 219 -1.97 -12.93 4.53
CA TRP A 219 -2.28 -11.50 4.63
C TRP A 219 -3.26 -11.01 3.55
N ASN A 220 -3.75 -11.89 2.68
CA ASN A 220 -4.92 -11.57 1.86
C ASN A 220 -6.12 -11.27 2.77
N LEU A 221 -6.90 -10.24 2.43
CA LEU A 221 -7.96 -9.76 3.34
C LEU A 221 -9.04 -10.82 3.61
N THR A 222 -9.39 -11.64 2.61
CA THR A 222 -10.33 -12.75 2.82
C THR A 222 -9.76 -13.80 3.77
N GLU A 223 -8.48 -14.14 3.64
CA GLU A 223 -7.79 -15.07 4.55
C GLU A 223 -7.71 -14.51 5.98
N VAL A 224 -7.39 -13.22 6.15
CA VAL A 224 -7.35 -12.54 7.45
C VAL A 224 -8.71 -12.57 8.14
N LEU A 225 -9.81 -12.37 7.41
CA LEU A 225 -11.15 -12.45 8.00
C LEU A 225 -11.53 -13.88 8.41
N GLN A 226 -11.13 -14.88 7.64
CA GLN A 226 -11.47 -16.28 7.91
C GLN A 226 -10.62 -16.92 9.00
N HIS A 227 -9.36 -16.48 9.13
CA HIS A 227 -8.36 -17.16 9.95
C HIS A 227 -7.70 -16.27 11.00
N GLY A 228 -8.01 -14.97 11.01
CA GLY A 228 -7.41 -13.98 11.89
C GLY A 228 -6.05 -13.50 11.39
N LEU A 229 -5.42 -12.60 12.15
CA LEU A 229 -4.10 -12.09 11.83
C LEU A 229 -3.06 -13.22 11.87
N PRO A 230 -2.15 -13.31 10.86
CA PRO A 230 -1.04 -14.24 10.90
C PRO A 230 -0.17 -14.05 12.14
N ALA A 231 0.36 -15.16 12.68
CA ALA A 231 1.30 -15.11 13.80
C ALA A 231 2.58 -14.33 13.43
N PRO A 232 3.25 -13.68 14.39
CA PRO A 232 4.58 -13.13 14.15
C PRO A 232 5.56 -14.27 13.84
N GLU A 233 6.36 -14.10 12.77
CA GLU A 233 7.44 -15.03 12.38
C GLU A 233 8.67 -14.89 13.29
#